data_AF-I5C7L3-F1
#
_entry.id   AF-I5C7L3-F1
#
_cell.length_a   1.000
_cell.length_b   1.000
_cell.length_c   1.000
_cell.angle_alpha   90.00
_cell.angle_beta   90.00
_cell.angle_gamma   90.00
#
_symmetry.space_group_name_H-M   'P 1'
#
loop_
_entity.id
_entity.type
_entity.pdbx_description
1 polymer ?
#
loop_
_entity_poly.entity_id
_entity_poly.type
_entity_poly.pdbx_seq_one_letter_code
_entity_poly.pdbx_strand_id
1 'polypeptide(L)'
;MNVQRFSQQVVFALHQDFDRPVRLRKIARFGFYDNILLNAAVKGIAPLDELLHEMFDKNDGDSILRFLDEQSHLGEEVKLLASLTFKPYIQSLLAYARY
;
A
#
# COMPACT_ATOMS: atom_id res chain seq x y z
N MET A 1 -5.79 -9.11 -1.71
CA MET A 1 -5.57 -8.87 -0.27
C MET A 1 -4.56 -9.91 0.24
N ASN A 2 -3.37 -9.47 0.67
CA ASN A 2 -2.19 -10.33 0.87
C ASN A 2 -2.41 -11.36 1.99
N VAL A 3 -3.40 -11.09 2.85
CA VAL A 3 -3.93 -12.02 3.85
C VAL A 3 -4.45 -13.31 3.20
N GLN A 4 -5.22 -13.24 2.11
CA GLN A 4 -5.77 -14.42 1.44
C GLN A 4 -4.65 -15.28 0.83
N ARG A 5 -3.70 -14.64 0.14
CA ARG A 5 -2.55 -15.32 -0.45
C ARG A 5 -1.67 -15.93 0.64
N PHE A 6 -1.46 -15.21 1.74
CA PHE A 6 -0.71 -15.72 2.87
C PHE A 6 -1.40 -16.93 3.50
N SER A 7 -2.71 -16.87 3.72
CA SER A 7 -3.47 -18.03 4.20
C SER A 7 -3.34 -19.23 3.27
N GLN A 8 -3.39 -19.02 1.95
CA GLN A 8 -3.16 -20.10 0.98
C GLN A 8 -1.74 -20.66 1.04
N GLN A 9 -0.72 -19.81 1.20
CA GLN A 9 0.68 -20.22 1.34
C GLN A 9 0.92 -21.00 2.64
N VAL A 10 0.28 -20.59 3.74
CA VAL A 10 0.33 -21.29 5.04
C VAL A 10 -0.34 -22.66 4.91
N VAL A 11 -1.56 -22.74 4.37
CA VAL A 11 -2.26 -24.02 4.17
C VAL A 11 -1.46 -24.97 3.28
N PHE A 12 -0.87 -24.46 2.19
CA PHE A 12 -0.01 -25.24 1.31
C PHE A 12 1.26 -25.75 2.02
N ALA A 13 1.92 -24.90 2.81
CA ALA A 13 3.11 -25.29 3.56
C ALA A 13 2.81 -26.34 4.64
N LEU A 14 1.66 -26.23 5.32
CA LEU A 14 1.19 -27.21 6.31
C LEU A 14 0.87 -28.57 5.67
N HIS A 15 0.31 -28.59 4.45
CA HIS A 15 0.04 -29.83 3.72
C HIS A 15 1.30 -30.55 3.21
N GLN A 16 2.43 -29.85 3.12
CA GLN A 16 3.69 -30.40 2.58
C GLN A 16 4.75 -30.73 3.64
N ASP A 17 4.40 -30.72 4.94
CA ASP A 17 5.34 -30.93 6.07
C ASP A 17 6.58 -30.01 6.03
N PHE A 18 6.43 -28.81 5.47
CA PHE A 18 7.51 -27.82 5.50
C PHE A 18 7.58 -27.16 6.87
N ASP A 19 8.59 -27.49 7.65
CA ASP A 19 8.93 -26.84 8.93
C ASP A 19 9.52 -25.42 8.75
N ARG A 20 9.39 -24.84 7.54
CA ARG A 20 9.89 -23.50 7.22
C ARG A 20 8.83 -22.45 7.51
N PRO A 21 9.15 -21.37 8.25
CA PRO A 21 8.21 -20.29 8.48
C PRO A 21 7.86 -19.61 7.15
N VAL A 22 6.57 -19.64 6.78
CA VAL A 22 6.04 -18.86 5.66
C VAL A 22 6.19 -17.38 6.02
N ARG A 23 7.03 -16.67 5.29
CA ARG A 23 7.25 -15.23 5.49
C ARG A 23 6.51 -14.44 4.42
N LEU A 24 5.75 -13.45 4.85
CA LEU A 24 5.25 -12.41 3.96
C LEU A 24 6.45 -11.64 3.39
N ARG A 25 6.68 -11.75 2.08
CA ARG A 25 7.64 -10.89 1.40
C ARG A 25 7.04 -9.50 1.26
N LYS A 26 7.28 -8.65 2.25
CA LYS A 26 6.96 -7.22 2.15
C LYS A 26 7.96 -6.53 1.23
N ILE A 27 7.48 -5.75 0.30
CA ILE A 27 8.36 -4.92 -0.53
C ILE A 27 8.50 -3.56 0.16
N ALA A 28 9.74 -3.14 0.43
CA ALA A 28 10.03 -1.94 1.22
C ALA A 28 9.32 -0.66 0.73
N ARG A 29 9.08 -0.54 -0.58
CA ARG A 29 8.38 0.61 -1.15
C ARG A 29 6.90 0.71 -0.73
N PHE A 30 6.20 -0.42 -0.50
CA PHE A 30 4.83 -0.37 -0.01
C PHE A 30 4.76 0.07 1.45
N GLY A 31 5.77 -0.27 2.26
CA GLY A 31 5.91 0.32 3.60
C GLY A 31 6.14 1.84 3.55
N PHE A 32 6.86 2.33 2.54
CA PHE A 32 7.00 3.77 2.31
C PHE A 32 5.66 4.42 1.91
N TYR A 33 4.87 3.79 1.04
CA TYR A 33 3.55 4.30 0.67
C TYR A 33 2.56 4.28 1.83
N ASP A 34 2.52 3.20 2.61
CA ASP A 34 1.71 3.11 3.83
C ASP A 34 2.04 4.25 4.79
N ASN A 35 3.33 4.55 4.97
CA ASN A 35 3.77 5.66 5.80
C ASN A 35 3.29 7.02 5.26
N ILE A 36 3.24 7.22 3.94
CA ILE A 36 2.66 8.44 3.36
C ILE A 36 1.18 8.55 3.72
N LEU A 37 0.41 7.49 3.49
CA LEU A 37 -1.03 7.47 3.73
C LEU A 37 -1.37 7.64 5.22
N LEU A 38 -0.66 6.92 6.09
CA LEU A 38 -0.80 7.03 7.54
C LEU A 38 -0.43 8.41 8.04
N ASN A 39 0.65 9.01 7.55
CA ASN A 39 1.01 10.36 7.96
C ASN A 39 0.00 11.41 7.46
N ALA A 40 -0.57 11.24 6.27
CA ALA A 40 -1.63 12.10 5.78
C ALA A 40 -2.85 12.07 6.71
N ALA A 41 -3.24 10.87 7.15
CA ALA A 41 -4.32 10.67 8.11
C ALA A 41 -4.00 11.24 9.51
N VAL A 42 -2.83 10.89 10.07
CA VAL A 42 -2.43 11.28 11.44
C VAL A 42 -2.20 12.79 11.56
N LYS A 43 -1.63 13.43 10.54
CA LYS A 43 -1.38 14.88 10.54
C LYS A 43 -2.63 15.70 10.20
N GLY A 44 -3.78 15.07 9.99
CA GLY A 44 -5.04 15.73 9.69
C GLY A 44 -5.05 16.44 8.32
N ILE A 45 -4.23 15.99 7.37
CA ILE A 45 -4.23 16.52 6.00
C ILE A 45 -5.52 16.12 5.29
N ALA A 46 -5.95 14.87 5.50
CA ALA A 46 -7.26 14.37 5.11
C ALA A 46 -7.64 13.19 6.03
N PRO A 47 -8.92 13.03 6.41
CA PRO A 47 -9.44 11.80 6.96
C PRO A 47 -9.13 10.60 6.07
N LEU A 48 -8.85 9.44 6.67
CA LEU A 48 -8.47 8.23 5.92
C LEU A 48 -9.58 7.77 4.96
N ASP A 49 -10.83 7.91 5.36
CA ASP A 49 -12.02 7.62 4.55
C ASP A 49 -12.13 8.54 3.33
N GLU A 50 -11.88 9.84 3.49
CA GLU A 50 -11.82 10.79 2.37
C GLU A 50 -10.66 10.46 1.42
N LEU A 51 -9.51 10.07 1.96
CA LEU A 51 -8.35 9.69 1.16
C LEU A 51 -8.63 8.44 0.33
N LEU A 52 -9.21 7.41 0.95
CA LEU A 52 -9.60 6.19 0.25
C LEU A 52 -10.69 6.48 -0.77
N HIS A 53 -11.68 7.31 -0.43
CA HIS A 53 -12.73 7.72 -1.35
C HIS A 53 -12.13 8.41 -2.58
N GLU A 54 -11.21 9.36 -2.39
CA GLU A 54 -10.51 10.04 -3.47
C GLU A 54 -9.69 9.07 -4.34
N MET A 55 -9.00 8.11 -3.72
CA MET A 55 -8.25 7.08 -4.46
C MET A 55 -9.15 6.30 -5.42
N PHE A 56 -10.31 5.84 -4.94
CA PHE A 56 -11.29 5.07 -5.71
C PHE A 56 -12.11 5.93 -6.69
N ASP A 57 -12.31 7.21 -6.42
CA ASP A 57 -13.01 8.13 -7.34
C ASP A 57 -12.13 8.48 -8.56
N LYS A 58 -10.83 8.67 -8.33
CA LYS A 58 -9.89 9.14 -9.38
C LYS A 58 -9.19 8.02 -10.14
N ASN A 59 -9.25 6.78 -9.67
CA ASN A 59 -8.54 5.66 -10.28
C ASN A 59 -9.46 4.44 -10.37
N ASP A 60 -9.14 3.56 -11.32
CA ASP A 60 -9.84 2.29 -11.46
C ASP A 60 -9.65 1.41 -10.21
N GLY A 61 -10.74 0.77 -9.78
CA GLY A 61 -10.80 -0.01 -8.54
C GLY A 61 -9.80 -1.15 -8.52
N ASP A 62 -9.63 -1.87 -9.64
CA ASP A 62 -8.64 -2.94 -9.73
C ASP A 62 -7.21 -2.42 -9.55
N SER A 63 -6.93 -1.22 -10.05
CA SER A 63 -5.62 -0.58 -9.88
C SER A 63 -5.36 -0.23 -8.40
N ILE A 64 -6.36 0.29 -7.69
CA ILE A 64 -6.26 0.54 -6.24
C ILE A 64 -6.08 -0.76 -5.46
N LEU A 65 -6.87 -1.80 -5.78
CA LEU A 65 -6.78 -3.09 -5.11
C LEU A 65 -5.42 -3.75 -5.34
N ARG A 66 -4.86 -3.68 -6.55
CA ARG A 66 -3.48 -4.16 -6.82
C ARG A 66 -2.45 -3.40 -6.00
N PHE A 67 -2.60 -2.09 -5.85
CA PHE A 67 -1.71 -1.27 -5.02
C PHE A 67 -1.77 -1.67 -3.54
N LEU A 68 -2.96 -1.75 -2.96
CA LEU A 68 -3.16 -2.18 -1.57
C LEU A 68 -2.71 -3.63 -1.33
N ASP A 69 -2.67 -4.43 -2.39
CA ASP A 69 -2.22 -5.83 -2.35
C ASP A 69 -0.73 -6.03 -2.68
N GLU A 70 0.06 -4.95 -2.65
CA GLU A 70 1.49 -4.92 -2.97
C GLU A 70 1.84 -5.52 -4.35
N GLN A 71 0.94 -5.40 -5.33
CA GLN A 71 1.02 -6.02 -6.66
C GLN A 71 1.06 -5.05 -7.83
N SER A 72 0.89 -3.76 -7.56
CA SER A 72 1.10 -2.74 -8.57
C SER A 72 2.56 -2.64 -8.99
N HIS A 73 2.79 -2.08 -10.17
CA HIS A 73 4.12 -1.69 -10.63
C HIS A 73 4.38 -0.20 -10.45
N LEU A 74 5.65 0.21 -10.43
CA LEU A 74 6.10 1.59 -10.14
C LEU A 74 5.33 2.66 -10.95
N GLY A 75 5.01 2.39 -12.21
CA GLY A 75 4.24 3.33 -13.04
C GLY A 75 2.79 3.53 -12.58
N GLU A 76 2.13 2.47 -12.10
CA GLU A 76 0.79 2.57 -11.51
C GLU A 76 0.85 3.32 -10.18
N GLU A 77 1.83 3.00 -9.36
CA GLU A 77 2.05 3.61 -8.04
C GLU A 77 2.25 5.12 -8.17
N VAL A 78 3.13 5.56 -9.08
CA VAL A 78 3.38 6.98 -9.34
C VAL A 78 2.12 7.68 -9.87
N LYS A 79 1.41 7.06 -10.81
CA LYS A 79 0.18 7.62 -11.38
C LYS A 79 -0.90 7.79 -10.30
N LEU A 80 -1.09 6.77 -9.47
CA LEU A 80 -2.05 6.76 -8.37
C LEU A 80 -1.71 7.88 -7.38
N LEU A 81 -0.48 7.93 -6.87
CA LEU A 81 -0.08 8.95 -5.90
C LEU A 81 -0.12 10.37 -6.47
N ALA A 82 0.16 10.55 -7.76
CA ALA A 82 0.07 11.85 -8.43
C ALA A 82 -1.38 12.35 -8.61
N SER A 83 -2.36 11.46 -8.59
CA SER A 83 -3.79 11.81 -8.74
C SER A 83 -4.40 12.44 -7.48
N LEU A 84 -3.78 12.23 -6.32
CA LEU A 84 -4.31 12.61 -5.02
C LEU A 84 -4.13 14.11 -4.74
N THR A 85 -5.12 14.73 -4.10
CA THR A 85 -5.15 16.18 -3.85
C THR A 85 -4.04 16.62 -2.90
N PHE A 86 -3.58 15.73 -2.02
CA PHE A 86 -2.46 16.00 -1.12
C PHE A 86 -1.07 15.78 -1.74
N LYS A 87 -0.94 15.66 -3.08
CA LYS A 87 0.37 15.62 -3.77
C LYS A 87 1.41 16.65 -3.30
N PRO A 88 1.06 17.92 -2.94
CA PRO A 88 2.06 18.88 -2.46
C PRO A 88 2.64 18.47 -1.10
N TYR A 89 1.86 17.75 -0.29
CA TYR A 89 2.28 17.23 1.00
C TYR A 89 3.16 15.98 0.89
N ILE A 90 3.04 15.20 -0.20
CA ILE A 90 3.92 14.05 -0.46
C ILE A 90 5.39 14.51 -0.54
N GLN A 91 5.65 15.69 -1.11
CA GLN A 91 7.01 16.27 -1.15
C GLN A 91 7.55 16.58 0.25
N SER A 92 6.70 17.06 1.15
CA SER A 92 7.09 17.32 2.55
C SER A 92 7.35 16.03 3.34
N LEU A 93 6.62 14.96 3.04
CA LEU A 93 6.80 13.63 3.64
C LEU A 93 8.08 12.95 3.14
N LEU A 94 8.40 13.10 1.85
CA LEU A 94 9.67 12.66 1.26
C LEU A 94 10.88 13.34 1.92
N ALA A 95 10.75 14.61 2.29
CA ALA A 95 11.79 15.33 3.04
C ALA A 95 11.93 14.84 4.48
N TYR A 96 10.82 14.44 5.11
CA TYR A 96 10.79 13.95 6.50
C TYR A 96 11.32 12.52 6.65
N ALA A 97 11.03 11.63 5.70
CA ALA A 97 11.53 10.24 5.70
C ALA A 97 13.05 10.11 5.49
N ARG A 98 13.74 11.23 5.25
CA ARG A 98 15.20 11.32 5.09
C ARG A 98 15.95 11.58 6.40
N TYR A 99 15.23 11.82 7.50
CA TYR A 99 15.73 11.99 8.87
C TYR A 99 15.21 10.84 9.75
#